data_AF-A0A2T7KGU4-F1
#
_entry.id   AF-A0A2T7KGU4-F1
#
_cell.length_a   1.000
_cell.length_b   1.000
_cell.length_c   1.000
_cell.angle_alpha   90.00
_cell.angle_beta   90.00
_cell.angle_gamma   90.00
#
_symmetry.space_group_name_H-M   'P 1'
#
loop_
_entity.id
_entity.type
_entity.pdbx_description
1 polymer ?
#
loop_
_entity_poly.entity_id
_entity_poly.type
_entity_poly.pdbx_seq_one_letter_code
_entity_poly.pdbx_strand_id
1 'polypeptide(L)'
;MMPDMDAQKILSKADEIESARQAARLEAIGPLATILARRKRLEAELAETDAPYRKAYAKAGAAGWSDTELNQLGADAPEPSRRRIGRPTSRSTSSVAVTAAQSPAKS
;
A
#
# COMPACT_ATOMS: atom_id res chain seq x y z
N MET A 1 44.07 4.28 26.66
CA MET A 1 44.93 3.41 25.82
C MET A 1 43.97 2.49 25.08
N MET A 2 43.61 2.81 23.84
CA MET A 2 42.71 1.95 23.06
C MET A 2 43.53 0.73 22.63
N PRO A 3 43.14 -0.50 22.99
CA PRO A 3 43.82 -1.68 22.48
C PRO A 3 43.69 -1.68 20.96
N ASP A 4 44.81 -1.79 20.23
CA ASP A 4 44.83 -1.94 18.77
C ASP A 4 43.96 -3.13 18.38
N MET A 5 42.71 -2.85 18.01
CA MET A 5 41.81 -3.83 17.45
C MET A 5 42.29 -4.10 16.03
N ASP A 6 42.86 -5.29 15.82
CA ASP A 6 43.15 -5.85 14.50
C ASP A 6 41.94 -5.67 13.56
N ALA A 7 42.20 -5.27 12.31
CA ALA A 7 41.20 -5.10 11.26
C ALA A 7 40.25 -6.31 11.16
N GLN A 8 40.75 -7.53 11.36
CA GLN A 8 39.91 -8.74 11.38
C GLN A 8 38.85 -8.70 12.49
N LYS A 9 39.22 -8.25 13.70
CA LYS A 9 38.29 -8.12 14.82
C LYS A 9 37.25 -7.03 14.59
N ILE A 10 37.63 -5.94 13.91
CA ILE A 10 36.69 -4.87 13.54
C ILE A 10 35.65 -5.41 12.55
N LEU A 11 36.08 -6.16 11.54
CA LEU A 11 35.18 -6.78 10.56
C LEU A 11 34.25 -7.81 11.20
N SER A 12 34.77 -8.72 12.03
CA SER A 12 33.92 -9.70 12.73
C SER A 12 32.86 -9.02 13.61
N LYS A 13 33.24 -7.96 14.32
CA LYS A 13 32.29 -7.20 15.14
C LYS A 13 31.24 -6.45 14.31
N ALA A 14 31.60 -5.97 13.12
CA ALA A 14 30.64 -5.36 12.20
C ALA A 14 29.62 -6.40 11.71
N ASP A 15 30.07 -7.59 11.31
CA ASP A 15 29.21 -8.69 10.87
C ASP A 15 28.26 -9.16 11.99
N GLU A 16 28.74 -9.25 13.23
CA GLU A 16 27.91 -9.55 14.41
C GLU A 16 26.82 -8.50 14.63
N ILE A 17 27.14 -7.21 14.48
CA ILE A 17 26.16 -6.13 14.64
C ILE A 17 25.12 -6.16 13.51
N GLU A 18 25.55 -6.40 12.27
CA GLU A 18 24.63 -6.47 11.13
C GLU A 18 23.71 -7.68 11.21
N SER A 19 24.24 -8.85 11.55
CA SER A 19 23.46 -10.06 11.74
C SER A 19 22.45 -9.92 12.87
N ALA A 20 22.83 -9.34 14.02
CA ALA A 20 21.92 -9.05 15.12
C ALA A 20 20.79 -8.08 14.71
N ARG A 21 21.12 -7.03 13.96
CA ARG A 21 20.10 -6.09 13.42
C ARG A 21 19.15 -6.77 12.45
N GLN A 22 19.67 -7.62 11.58
CA GLN A 22 18.84 -8.33 10.60
C GLN A 22 17.94 -9.36 11.28
N ALA A 23 18.43 -10.07 12.30
CA ALA A 23 17.63 -10.97 13.11
C ALA A 23 16.46 -10.23 13.77
N ALA A 24 16.73 -9.09 14.42
CA ALA A 24 15.69 -8.27 15.05
C ALA A 24 14.63 -7.78 14.04
N ARG A 25 15.04 -7.41 12.82
CA ARG A 25 14.10 -7.01 11.75
C ARG A 25 13.21 -8.19 11.31
N LEU A 26 13.80 -9.38 11.15
CA LEU A 26 13.07 -10.57 10.75
C LEU A 26 12.08 -11.04 11.83
N GLU A 27 12.48 -10.94 13.10
CA GLU A 27 11.61 -11.22 14.23
C GLU A 27 10.41 -10.27 14.28
N ALA A 28 10.64 -8.97 14.04
CA ALA A 28 9.57 -7.98 14.02
C ALA A 28 8.64 -8.09 12.79
N ILE A 29 9.17 -8.43 11.61
CA ILE A 29 8.37 -8.45 10.38
C ILE A 29 7.45 -9.67 10.31
N GLY A 30 7.81 -10.80 10.93
CA GLY A 30 7.02 -12.03 10.89
C GLY A 30 5.57 -11.83 11.35
N PRO A 31 5.33 -11.41 12.60
CA PRO A 31 3.98 -11.14 13.11
C PRO A 31 3.23 -10.08 12.30
N LEU A 32 3.93 -9.03 11.87
CA LEU A 32 3.32 -7.96 11.06
C LEU A 32 2.85 -8.49 9.70
N ALA A 33 3.65 -9.31 9.03
CA ALA A 33 3.30 -9.92 7.75
C ALA A 33 2.07 -10.82 7.88
N THR A 34 1.98 -11.61 8.97
CA THR A 34 0.81 -12.45 9.26
C THR A 34 -0.45 -11.60 9.43
N ILE A 35 -0.39 -10.53 10.23
CA ILE A 35 -1.52 -9.62 10.45
C ILE A 35 -1.92 -8.94 9.14
N LEU A 36 -0.94 -8.49 8.35
CA LEU A 36 -1.18 -7.82 7.08
C LEU A 36 -1.88 -8.75 6.08
N ALA A 37 -1.44 -10.01 5.98
CA ALA A 37 -2.09 -11.00 5.14
C ALA A 37 -3.53 -11.25 5.57
N ARG A 38 -3.78 -11.38 6.88
CA ARG A 38 -5.15 -11.56 7.41
C ARG A 38 -6.03 -10.36 7.11
N ARG A 39 -5.50 -9.15 7.31
CA ARG A 39 -6.22 -7.91 7.00
C ARG A 39 -6.60 -7.84 5.52
N LYS A 40 -5.66 -8.16 4.62
CA LYS A 40 -5.92 -8.16 3.17
C LYS A 40 -7.01 -9.15 2.77
N ARG A 41 -7.02 -10.32 3.39
CA ARG A 41 -8.08 -11.31 3.20
C ARG A 41 -9.45 -10.78 3.66
N LEU A 42 -9.53 -10.19 4.86
CA LEU A 42 -10.77 -9.62 5.37
C LEU A 42 -11.26 -8.45 4.51
N GLU A 43 -10.36 -7.59 4.02
CA GLU A 43 -10.69 -6.51 3.08
C GLU A 43 -11.31 -7.07 1.78
N ALA A 44 -10.82 -8.21 1.29
CA ALA A 44 -11.37 -8.87 0.10
C ALA A 44 -12.74 -9.49 0.38
N GLU A 45 -12.91 -10.19 1.51
CA GLU A 45 -14.19 -10.79 1.93
C GLU A 45 -15.27 -9.69 2.15
N LEU A 46 -14.90 -8.55 2.72
CA LEU A 46 -15.79 -7.38 2.83
C LEU A 46 -16.15 -6.83 1.45
N ALA A 47 -15.18 -6.65 0.55
CA ALA A 47 -15.45 -6.15 -0.79
C ALA A 47 -16.39 -7.06 -1.61
N GLU A 48 -16.32 -8.37 -1.39
CA GLU A 48 -17.21 -9.35 -2.02
C GLU A 48 -18.66 -9.23 -1.54
N THR A 49 -18.85 -8.98 -0.23
CA THR A 49 -20.17 -8.88 0.41
C THR A 49 -20.81 -7.50 0.30
N ASP A 50 -20.01 -6.48 -0.01
CA ASP A 50 -20.39 -5.08 -0.11
C ASP A 50 -21.51 -4.80 -1.13
N ALA A 51 -21.39 -5.34 -2.35
CA ALA A 51 -22.39 -5.16 -3.40
C ALA A 51 -23.72 -5.88 -3.12
N PRO A 52 -23.74 -7.18 -2.74
CA PRO A 52 -24.99 -7.85 -2.39
C PRO A 52 -25.66 -7.24 -1.15
N TYR A 53 -24.89 -6.78 -0.16
CA TYR A 53 -25.42 -6.09 1.02
C TYR A 53 -26.18 -4.81 0.62
N ARG A 54 -25.56 -3.92 -0.18
CA ARG A 54 -26.22 -2.70 -0.67
C ARG A 54 -27.53 -2.98 -1.39
N LYS A 55 -27.55 -4.02 -2.23
CA LYS A 55 -28.76 -4.44 -2.96
C LYS A 55 -29.85 -4.93 -2.00
N ALA A 56 -29.49 -5.72 -0.98
CA ALA A 56 -30.43 -6.20 0.02
C ALA A 56 -30.99 -5.06 0.87
N TYR A 57 -30.15 -4.11 1.29
CA TYR A 57 -30.55 -2.91 2.02
C TYR A 57 -31.56 -2.08 1.23
N ALA A 58 -31.26 -1.78 -0.04
CA ALA A 58 -32.17 -1.03 -0.92
C ALA A 58 -33.51 -1.76 -1.13
N LYS A 59 -33.49 -3.10 -1.22
CA LYS A 59 -34.71 -3.90 -1.32
C LYS A 59 -35.56 -3.83 -0.05
N ALA A 60 -34.93 -3.82 1.13
CA ALA A 60 -35.64 -3.65 2.39
C ALA A 60 -36.29 -2.26 2.48
N GLY A 61 -35.58 -1.20 2.08
CA GLY A 61 -36.15 0.14 1.96
C GLY A 61 -37.35 0.21 1.01
N ALA A 62 -37.25 -0.45 -0.15
CA ALA A 62 -38.37 -0.54 -1.09
C ALA A 62 -39.57 -1.34 -0.56
N ALA A 63 -39.36 -2.19 0.44
CA ALA A 63 -40.42 -2.92 1.15
C ALA A 63 -41.00 -2.14 2.34
N GLY A 64 -40.56 -0.90 2.56
CA GLY A 64 -41.10 0.00 3.58
C GLY A 64 -40.32 0.05 4.89
N TRP A 65 -39.17 -0.63 4.99
CA TRP A 65 -38.30 -0.51 6.16
C TRP A 65 -37.58 0.84 6.16
N SER A 66 -37.68 1.57 7.26
CA SER A 66 -36.90 2.80 7.46
C SER A 66 -35.44 2.50 7.81
N ASP A 67 -34.54 3.44 7.50
CA ASP A 67 -33.12 3.34 7.86
C ASP A 67 -32.94 3.17 9.39
N THR A 68 -33.82 3.78 10.19
CA THR A 68 -33.82 3.64 11.65
C THR A 68 -34.16 2.23 12.12
N GLU A 69 -35.15 1.59 11.50
CA GLU A 69 -35.52 0.21 11.84
C GLU A 69 -34.42 -0.76 11.40
N LEU A 70 -33.83 -0.54 10.23
CA LEU A 70 -32.70 -1.34 9.75
C LEU A 70 -31.47 -1.19 10.66
N ASN A 71 -31.18 0.03 11.12
CA ASN A 71 -30.08 0.28 12.06
C ASN A 71 -30.31 -0.41 13.42
N GLN A 72 -31.56 -0.44 13.93
CA GLN A 72 -31.88 -1.20 15.14
C GLN A 72 -31.65 -2.71 14.98
N LEU A 73 -31.72 -3.22 13.75
CA LEU A 73 -31.36 -4.61 13.40
C LEU A 73 -29.85 -4.80 13.14
N GLY A 74 -29.04 -3.75 13.26
CA GLY A 74 -27.61 -3.75 12.97
C GLY A 74 -27.27 -3.65 11.49
N ALA A 75 -28.24 -3.33 10.63
CA ALA A 75 -27.98 -3.02 9.23
C ALA A 75 -27.67 -1.53 9.08
N ASP A 76 -26.38 -1.21 9.02
CA ASP A 76 -25.91 0.15 8.79
C ASP A 76 -26.18 0.59 7.35
N ALA A 77 -26.51 1.88 7.20
CA ALA A 77 -26.67 2.50 5.89
C ALA A 77 -25.34 2.41 5.11
N PRO A 78 -25.33 1.84 3.91
CA PRO A 78 -24.09 1.68 3.17
C PRO A 78 -23.53 3.04 2.73
N GLU A 79 -22.23 3.24 2.95
CA GLU A 79 -21.54 4.45 2.54
C GLU A 79 -21.72 4.70 1.03
N PRO A 80 -22.01 5.95 0.61
CA PRO A 80 -22.11 6.30 -0.79
C PRO A 80 -20.81 5.96 -1.50
N SER A 81 -20.91 5.27 -2.64
CA SER A 81 -19.76 4.89 -3.46
C SER A 81 -18.94 6.14 -3.81
N ARG A 82 -17.83 6.36 -3.09
CA ARG A 82 -16.82 7.33 -3.47
C ARG A 82 -16.16 6.78 -4.73
N ARG A 83 -16.70 7.15 -5.90
CA ARG A 83 -16.03 6.96 -7.18
C ARG A 83 -14.60 7.45 -7.01
N ARG A 84 -13.63 6.55 -7.18
CA ARG A 84 -12.22 6.94 -7.24
C ARG A 84 -12.08 7.87 -8.44
N ILE A 85 -12.07 9.17 -8.19
CA ILE A 85 -11.76 10.20 -9.19
C ILE A 85 -10.42 9.77 -9.80
N GLY A 86 -10.46 9.49 -11.10
CA GLY A 86 -9.35 8.89 -11.82
C GLY A 86 -8.07 9.68 -11.60
N ARG A 87 -7.03 8.97 -11.19
CA ARG A 87 -5.65 9.47 -11.20
C ARG A 87 -5.35 9.95 -12.62
N PRO A 88 -5.05 11.24 -12.87
CA PRO A 88 -4.69 11.69 -14.20
C PRO A 88 -3.42 10.94 -14.63
N THR A 89 -3.56 10.20 -15.74
CA THR A 89 -2.44 9.55 -16.43
C THR A 89 -1.56 10.64 -17.01
N SER A 90 -0.42 10.89 -16.37
CA SER A 90 0.62 11.76 -16.91
C SER A 90 1.15 11.14 -18.20
N ARG A 91 0.67 11.67 -19.33
CA ARG A 91 1.12 11.30 -20.67
C ARG A 91 2.58 11.71 -20.81
N SER A 92 3.46 10.71 -20.78
CA SER A 92 4.88 10.82 -21.13
C SER A 92 5.02 11.49 -22.50
N THR A 93 5.75 12.61 -22.58
CA THR A 93 6.26 13.15 -23.83
C THR A 93 7.77 12.95 -23.86
N SER A 94 8.17 11.81 -24.42
CA SER A 94 9.51 11.59 -24.91
C SER A 94 9.68 12.45 -26.17
N SER A 95 10.44 13.55 -26.08
CA SER A 95 10.96 14.22 -27.28
C SER A 95 12.49 14.15 -27.27
N VAL A 96 12.99 13.07 -27.88
CA VAL A 96 14.34 12.99 -28.41
C VAL A 96 14.43 14.01 -29.55
N ALA A 97 15.24 15.06 -29.37
CA ALA A 97 15.67 15.92 -30.46
C ALA A 97 17.16 15.66 -30.72
N VAL A 98 17.42 14.71 -31.61
CA VAL A 98 18.68 14.62 -32.35
C VAL A 98 18.54 15.51 -33.58
N THR A 99 19.41 16.51 -33.73
CA THR A 99 19.81 17.18 -34.99
C THR A 99 20.92 18.17 -34.61
N ALA A 100 22.21 17.83 -34.77
CA ALA A 100 22.98 17.90 -36.01
C ALA A 100 22.94 19.29 -36.68
N ALA A 101 24.07 20.02 -36.57
CA ALA A 101 24.67 20.96 -37.55
C ALA A 101 25.24 22.22 -36.87
N GLN A 102 26.53 22.21 -36.51
CA GLN A 102 27.32 23.43 -36.29
C GLN A 102 28.61 23.39 -37.11
N SER A 103 28.57 24.08 -38.24
CA SER A 103 29.66 24.82 -38.93
C SER A 103 28.98 25.53 -40.11
N PRO A 104 29.45 26.70 -40.61
CA PRO A 104 30.77 27.34 -40.43
C PRO A 104 30.71 28.87 -40.15
N ALA A 105 31.85 29.50 -39.85
CA ALA A 105 32.08 30.90 -40.22
C ALA A 105 33.59 31.23 -40.28
N LYS A 106 34.03 31.62 -41.47
CA LYS A 106 35.29 32.29 -41.80
C LYS A 106 35.30 33.74 -41.29
N SER A 107 36.45 34.24 -40.85
CA SER A 107 37.14 35.41 -41.43
C SER A 107 38.59 35.40 -40.97
#